data_AF-A0A127JR83-F1
#
_entry.id   AF-A0A127JR83-F1
#
_cell.length_a   1.000
_cell.length_b   1.000
_cell.length_c   1.000
_cell.angle_alpha   90.00
_cell.angle_beta   90.00
_cell.angle_gamma   90.00
#
_symmetry.space_group_name_H-M   'P 1'
#
loop_
_entity.id
_entity.type
_entity.pdbx_description
1 polymer ?
#
loop_
_entity_poly.entity_id
_entity_poly.type
_entity_poly.pdbx_seq_one_letter_code
_entity_poly.pdbx_strand_id
1 'polypeptide(L)'
;MRHKKATSALLPMAALSALLAGCGSMPAQNSVATVQVWEVFGRADKPNRLKPVELTQLRAAGVSDGDIAAGRAVGVHCAVMTDGWWEGIAILPSGLKAAEGMTLRVRVLDPGNNERLALSEFVEFPAQVPRGGLANRMIPNWRELGLRNNYERVEPPAGMRDRYLVVQGSYLLKCTP
;
A
#
# COMPACT_ATOMS: atom_id res chain seq x y z
N MET A 1 -21.27 38.32 -45.03
CA MET A 1 -19.87 38.32 -44.53
C MET A 1 -19.84 37.84 -43.09
N ARG A 2 -19.05 36.79 -42.81
CA ARG A 2 -18.59 36.26 -41.51
C ARG A 2 -19.63 35.83 -40.45
N HIS A 3 -20.06 34.58 -40.53
CA HIS A 3 -20.48 33.79 -39.35
C HIS A 3 -19.23 33.44 -38.52
N LYS A 4 -19.19 33.89 -37.25
CA LYS A 4 -18.19 33.44 -36.27
C LYS A 4 -18.58 32.06 -35.74
N LYS A 5 -17.75 31.05 -36.02
CA LYS A 5 -17.77 29.75 -35.33
C LYS A 5 -17.22 29.95 -33.92
N ALA A 6 -17.99 29.59 -32.90
CA ALA A 6 -17.49 29.40 -31.53
C ALA A 6 -17.49 27.90 -31.23
N THR A 7 -16.37 27.25 -31.56
CA THR A 7 -16.01 25.91 -31.10
C THR A 7 -14.85 26.03 -30.13
N SER A 8 -14.83 25.15 -29.14
CA SER A 8 -13.77 24.93 -28.14
C SER A 8 -13.79 25.80 -26.90
N ALA A 9 -14.62 25.39 -25.94
CA ALA A 9 -14.37 25.62 -24.52
C ALA A 9 -14.72 24.34 -23.74
N LEU A 10 -14.10 23.22 -24.10
CA LEU A 10 -14.23 21.93 -23.40
C LEU A 10 -12.85 21.30 -23.29
N LEU A 11 -11.92 21.93 -22.56
CA LEU A 11 -10.65 21.32 -22.11
C LEU A 11 -9.96 22.32 -21.17
N PRO A 12 -10.29 22.30 -19.86
CA PRO A 12 -9.20 22.16 -18.90
C PRO A 12 -9.57 21.36 -17.64
N MET A 13 -10.61 20.51 -17.67
CA MET A 13 -11.03 19.76 -16.46
C MET A 13 -10.24 18.46 -16.24
N ALA A 14 -9.59 17.91 -17.28
CA ALA A 14 -8.80 16.67 -17.17
C ALA A 14 -7.41 16.87 -16.54
N ALA A 15 -6.88 18.10 -16.53
CA ALA A 15 -5.56 18.39 -15.98
C ALA A 15 -5.55 18.56 -14.45
N LEU A 16 -6.72 18.84 -13.84
CA LEU A 16 -6.83 19.03 -12.39
C LEU A 16 -6.88 17.69 -11.64
N SER A 17 -7.34 16.61 -12.29
CA SER A 17 -7.41 15.26 -11.70
C SER A 17 -6.03 14.63 -11.51
N ALA A 18 -5.02 15.04 -12.28
CA ALA A 18 -3.65 14.53 -12.17
C ALA A 18 -2.86 15.17 -10.99
N LEU A 19 -3.34 16.28 -10.43
CA LEU A 19 -2.71 16.99 -9.32
C LEU A 19 -3.17 16.49 -7.93
N LEU A 20 -4.10 15.54 -7.88
CA LEU A 20 -4.55 14.89 -6.63
C LEU A 20 -3.73 13.64 -6.27
N ALA A 21 -2.64 13.34 -7.00
CA ALA A 21 -1.70 12.26 -6.68
C ALA A 21 -0.94 12.44 -5.34
N GLY A 22 -1.26 13.49 -4.56
CA GLY A 22 -0.52 13.91 -3.37
C GLY A 22 -1.05 13.40 -2.03
N CYS A 23 -2.28 12.90 -1.96
CA CYS A 23 -2.83 12.29 -0.75
C CYS A 23 -3.07 10.82 -1.05
N GLY A 24 -2.53 9.92 -0.22
CA GLY A 24 -2.98 8.54 -0.29
C GLY A 24 -4.50 8.53 -0.09
N SER A 25 -5.20 7.69 -0.85
CA SER A 25 -6.62 7.48 -0.68
C SER A 25 -6.86 6.00 -0.52
N MET A 26 -7.90 5.63 0.24
CA MET A 26 -8.29 4.23 0.32
C MET A 26 -8.55 3.72 -1.10
N PRO A 27 -7.87 2.65 -1.55
CA PRO A 27 -8.07 2.12 -2.89
C PRO A 27 -9.53 1.74 -3.13
N ALA A 28 -10.15 2.29 -4.17
CA ALA A 28 -11.51 1.98 -4.54
C ALA A 28 -11.62 0.58 -5.16
N GLN A 29 -12.81 -0.01 -5.12
CA GLN A 29 -13.06 -1.28 -5.83
C GLN A 29 -12.74 -1.14 -7.33
N ASN A 30 -12.11 -2.17 -7.90
CA ASN A 30 -11.60 -2.27 -9.26
C ASN A 30 -10.45 -1.30 -9.64
N SER A 31 -9.97 -0.46 -8.71
CA SER A 31 -8.77 0.37 -8.91
C SER A 31 -7.49 -0.46 -8.78
N VAL A 32 -6.36 0.07 -9.27
CA VAL A 32 -5.05 -0.60 -9.21
C VAL A 32 -4.13 0.17 -8.27
N ALA A 33 -3.87 -0.36 -7.08
CA ALA A 33 -2.98 0.28 -6.11
C ALA A 33 -1.55 -0.26 -6.17
N THR A 34 -0.59 0.61 -5.91
CA THR A 34 0.78 0.21 -5.59
C THR A 34 0.92 -0.01 -4.08
N VAL A 35 1.42 -1.18 -3.68
CA VAL A 35 1.43 -1.65 -2.30
C VAL A 35 2.75 -2.33 -1.95
N GLN A 36 3.07 -2.45 -0.66
CA GLN A 36 4.15 -3.33 -0.20
C GLN A 36 3.60 -4.59 0.45
N VAL A 37 4.34 -5.69 0.35
CA VAL A 37 4.07 -6.93 1.08
C VAL A 37 4.58 -6.79 2.52
N TRP A 38 3.70 -6.95 3.51
CA TRP A 38 4.10 -6.96 4.92
C TRP A 38 4.15 -8.38 5.51
N GLU A 39 3.45 -9.34 4.91
CA GLU A 39 3.43 -10.73 5.34
C GLU A 39 3.18 -11.68 4.17
N VAL A 40 3.75 -12.89 4.25
CA VAL A 40 3.42 -14.01 3.37
C VAL A 40 2.70 -15.04 4.25
N PHE A 41 1.40 -15.26 4.00
CA PHE A 41 0.61 -16.18 4.80
C PHE A 41 0.99 -17.64 4.50
N GLY A 42 0.73 -18.53 5.47
CA GLY A 42 1.02 -19.96 5.35
C GLY A 42 2.50 -20.34 5.49
N ARG A 43 3.37 -19.38 5.80
CA ARG A 43 4.76 -19.63 6.19
C ARG A 43 4.83 -20.49 7.46
N ALA A 44 5.51 -21.64 7.39
CA ALA A 44 5.62 -22.57 8.52
C ALA A 44 6.34 -21.97 9.75
N ASP A 45 7.14 -20.93 9.54
CA ASP A 45 7.90 -20.25 10.60
C ASP A 45 7.10 -19.12 11.30
N LYS A 46 5.86 -18.86 10.89
CA LYS A 46 5.02 -17.81 11.48
C LYS A 46 3.61 -18.34 11.76
N PRO A 47 2.97 -17.92 12.87
CA PRO A 47 1.56 -18.24 13.10
C PRO A 47 0.69 -17.62 12.00
N ASN A 48 -0.27 -18.37 11.46
CA ASN A 48 -1.21 -17.83 10.50
C ASN A 48 -2.13 -16.80 11.19
N ARG A 49 -2.12 -15.57 10.71
CA ARG A 49 -2.90 -14.45 11.28
C ARG A 49 -4.24 -14.22 10.59
N LEU A 50 -4.57 -15.02 9.57
CA LEU A 50 -5.85 -14.93 8.85
C LEU A 50 -7.02 -15.31 9.76
N LYS A 51 -7.99 -14.41 9.88
CA LYS A 51 -9.26 -14.62 10.57
C LYS A 51 -10.15 -15.57 9.77
N PRO A 52 -11.16 -16.21 10.41
CA PRO A 52 -12.13 -17.05 9.71
C PRO A 52 -12.82 -16.37 8.52
N VAL A 53 -13.14 -15.08 8.64
CA VAL A 53 -13.76 -14.30 7.54
C VAL A 53 -12.83 -14.18 6.32
N GLU A 54 -11.54 -13.97 6.55
CA GLU A 54 -10.53 -13.84 5.48
C GLU A 54 -10.27 -15.19 4.80
N LEU A 55 -10.25 -16.28 5.56
CA LEU A 55 -10.17 -17.64 5.03
C LEU A 55 -11.38 -17.96 4.14
N THR A 56 -12.59 -17.59 4.57
CA THR A 56 -13.80 -17.76 3.76
C THR A 56 -13.74 -16.95 2.46
N GLN A 57 -13.27 -15.71 2.52
CA GLN A 57 -13.11 -14.86 1.33
C GLN A 57 -12.07 -15.43 0.35
N LEU A 58 -10.94 -15.92 0.85
CA LEU A 58 -9.92 -16.57 0.02
C LEU A 58 -10.47 -17.83 -0.67
N ARG A 59 -11.20 -18.67 0.05
CA ARG A 59 -11.85 -19.86 -0.53
C ARG A 59 -12.89 -19.49 -1.59
N ALA A 60 -13.68 -18.46 -1.35
CA ALA A 60 -14.64 -17.93 -2.33
C ALA A 60 -13.95 -17.40 -3.59
N ALA A 61 -12.71 -16.91 -3.46
CA ALA A 61 -11.85 -16.51 -4.57
C ALA A 61 -11.05 -17.68 -5.20
N GLY A 62 -11.34 -18.92 -4.83
CA GLY A 62 -10.69 -20.12 -5.37
C GLY A 62 -9.29 -20.39 -4.82
N VAL A 63 -8.92 -19.79 -3.67
CA VAL A 63 -7.64 -20.03 -3.00
C VAL A 63 -7.84 -21.10 -1.92
N SER A 64 -7.22 -22.27 -2.11
CA SER A 64 -7.28 -23.38 -1.17
C SER A 64 -6.30 -23.22 0.01
N ASP A 65 -6.46 -24.02 1.05
CA ASP A 65 -5.50 -24.05 2.17
C ASP A 65 -4.08 -24.44 1.70
N GLY A 66 -3.99 -25.28 0.66
CA GLY A 66 -2.72 -25.63 0.01
C GLY A 66 -2.08 -24.46 -0.75
N ASP A 67 -2.89 -23.60 -1.38
CA ASP A 67 -2.42 -22.37 -2.01
C ASP A 67 -1.89 -21.37 -0.97
N ILE A 68 -2.57 -21.27 0.17
CA ILE A 68 -2.14 -20.43 1.30
C ILE A 68 -0.81 -20.96 1.84
N ALA A 69 -0.70 -22.28 2.09
CA ALA A 69 0.56 -22.90 2.52
C ALA A 69 1.69 -22.72 1.48
N ALA A 70 1.34 -22.66 0.20
CA ALA A 70 2.27 -22.32 -0.88
C ALA A 70 2.57 -20.81 -0.96
N GLY A 71 2.10 -19.97 -0.05
CA GLY A 71 2.39 -18.54 -0.03
C GLY A 71 1.73 -17.74 -1.16
N ARG A 72 0.62 -18.23 -1.73
CA ARG A 72 -0.14 -17.47 -2.76
C ARG A 72 -0.96 -16.32 -2.17
N ALA A 73 -1.29 -16.37 -0.89
CA ALA A 73 -1.93 -15.27 -0.19
C ALA A 73 -0.86 -14.44 0.54
N VAL A 74 -0.74 -13.16 0.19
CA VAL A 74 0.21 -12.25 0.84
C VAL A 74 -0.51 -11.04 1.43
N GLY A 75 -0.13 -10.65 2.64
CA GLY A 75 -0.58 -9.42 3.26
C GLY A 75 0.09 -8.22 2.60
N VAL A 76 -0.72 -7.28 2.14
CA VAL A 76 -0.27 -6.03 1.51
C VAL A 76 -0.78 -4.80 2.26
N HIS A 77 -0.03 -3.71 2.17
CA HIS A 77 -0.43 -2.45 2.77
C HIS A 77 0.14 -1.25 2.00
N CYS A 78 -0.51 -0.10 2.17
CA CYS A 78 -0.02 1.20 1.74
C CYS A 78 -0.61 2.31 2.62
N ALA A 79 0.05 3.45 2.69
CA ALA A 79 -0.39 4.62 3.43
C ALA A 79 -1.50 5.35 2.68
N VAL A 80 -2.63 5.54 3.36
CA VAL A 80 -3.73 6.36 2.87
C VAL A 80 -3.52 7.78 3.40
N MET A 81 -3.33 7.94 4.70
CA MET A 81 -3.12 9.27 5.31
C MET A 81 -1.90 9.22 6.23
N THR A 82 -1.59 10.31 6.92
CA THR A 82 -0.51 10.33 7.93
C THR A 82 -0.85 9.55 9.21
N ASP A 83 -2.12 9.21 9.41
CA ASP A 83 -2.64 8.52 10.58
C ASP A 83 -3.34 7.19 10.23
N GLY A 84 -3.47 6.87 8.94
CA GLY A 84 -4.18 5.67 8.47
C GLY A 84 -3.47 4.99 7.31
N TRP A 85 -3.59 3.67 7.28
CA TRP A 85 -3.12 2.84 6.17
C TRP A 85 -4.23 1.89 5.74
N TRP A 86 -4.13 1.45 4.50
CA TRP A 86 -4.97 0.40 3.96
C TRP A 86 -4.22 -0.92 4.01
N GLU A 87 -4.94 -1.98 4.36
CA GLU A 87 -4.43 -3.34 4.49
C GLU A 87 -5.33 -4.32 3.74
N GLY A 88 -4.71 -5.28 3.07
CA GLY A 88 -5.41 -6.27 2.28
C GLY A 88 -4.64 -7.57 2.11
N ILE A 89 -5.28 -8.52 1.46
CA ILE A 89 -4.70 -9.77 1.00
C ILE A 89 -4.63 -9.71 -0.52
N ALA A 90 -3.43 -9.84 -1.07
CA ALA A 90 -3.23 -10.02 -2.50
C ALA A 90 -3.10 -11.51 -2.83
N ILE A 91 -3.87 -11.97 -3.82
CA ILE A 91 -3.80 -13.32 -4.36
C ILE A 91 -2.79 -13.32 -5.51
N LEU A 92 -1.73 -14.10 -5.36
CA LEU A 92 -0.72 -14.32 -6.38
C LEU A 92 -1.16 -15.42 -7.37
N PRO A 93 -0.80 -15.31 -8.65
CA PRO A 93 -0.91 -16.41 -9.61
C PRO A 93 -0.12 -17.63 -9.14
N SER A 94 -0.56 -18.81 -9.56
CA SER A 94 0.14 -20.06 -9.23
C SER A 94 1.61 -20.02 -9.68
N GLY A 95 2.52 -20.43 -8.80
CA GLY A 95 3.95 -20.42 -9.05
C GLY A 95 4.64 -19.06 -8.81
N LEU A 96 3.91 -17.96 -8.73
CA LEU A 96 4.47 -16.66 -8.38
C LEU A 96 4.75 -16.58 -6.88
N LYS A 97 5.88 -15.97 -6.52
CA LYS A 97 6.29 -15.75 -5.12
C LYS A 97 6.58 -14.29 -4.89
N ALA A 98 6.15 -13.79 -3.74
CA ALA A 98 6.55 -12.50 -3.22
C ALA A 98 7.17 -12.67 -1.83
N ALA A 99 8.02 -11.72 -1.44
CA ALA A 99 8.64 -11.67 -0.13
C ALA A 99 8.24 -10.38 0.59
N GLU A 100 8.35 -10.38 1.92
CA GLU A 100 8.14 -9.19 2.74
C GLU A 100 9.04 -8.03 2.27
N GLY A 101 8.47 -6.85 2.14
CA GLY A 101 9.12 -5.65 1.60
C GLY A 101 9.06 -5.51 0.07
N MET A 102 8.64 -6.53 -0.68
CA MET A 102 8.45 -6.38 -2.12
C MET A 102 7.30 -5.43 -2.43
N THR A 103 7.45 -4.65 -3.50
CA THR A 103 6.41 -3.78 -4.03
C THR A 103 5.61 -4.52 -5.10
N LEU A 104 4.28 -4.45 -5.02
CA LEU A 104 3.33 -5.02 -5.98
C LEU A 104 2.42 -3.93 -6.53
N ARG A 105 1.86 -4.17 -7.73
CA ARG A 105 0.60 -3.55 -8.13
C ARG A 105 -0.51 -4.59 -8.04
N VAL A 106 -1.62 -4.19 -7.44
CA VAL A 106 -2.76 -5.07 -7.18
C VAL A 106 -4.04 -4.41 -7.64
N ARG A 107 -4.97 -5.17 -8.22
CA ARG A 107 -6.33 -4.72 -8.47
C ARG A 107 -7.20 -5.07 -7.28
N VAL A 108 -7.90 -4.08 -6.74
CA VAL A 108 -8.77 -4.23 -5.58
C VAL A 108 -10.07 -4.89 -6.01
N LEU A 109 -10.35 -6.09 -5.50
CA LEU A 109 -11.61 -6.79 -5.74
C LEU A 109 -12.63 -6.43 -4.65
N ASP A 110 -12.15 -6.52 -3.41
CA ASP A 110 -12.71 -6.17 -2.10
C ASP A 110 -12.03 -4.96 -1.44
N PRO A 111 -12.57 -3.73 -1.27
CA PRO A 111 -11.81 -2.67 -0.58
C PRO A 111 -11.61 -2.90 0.93
N GLY A 112 -12.31 -3.86 1.55
CA GLY A 112 -12.19 -4.13 2.99
C GLY A 112 -12.96 -3.14 3.86
N ASN A 113 -12.78 -3.27 5.18
CA ASN A 113 -13.26 -2.30 6.18
C ASN A 113 -12.50 -2.50 7.51
N ASN A 114 -12.96 -1.88 8.60
CA ASN A 114 -12.31 -1.98 9.92
C ASN A 114 -12.34 -3.39 10.54
N GLU A 115 -13.21 -4.28 10.07
CA GLU A 115 -13.41 -5.61 10.65
C GLU A 115 -12.63 -6.69 9.90
N ARG A 116 -12.36 -6.48 8.60
CA ARG A 116 -11.75 -7.47 7.69
C ARG A 116 -10.80 -6.83 6.68
N LEU A 117 -9.77 -7.58 6.32
CA LEU A 117 -8.85 -7.19 5.26
C LEU A 117 -9.57 -7.03 3.91
N ALA A 118 -9.00 -6.14 3.10
CA ALA A 118 -9.33 -6.02 1.69
C ALA A 118 -8.92 -7.29 0.91
N LEU A 119 -9.51 -7.52 -0.25
CA LEU A 119 -9.15 -8.62 -1.15
C LEU A 119 -8.71 -8.06 -2.49
N SER A 120 -7.58 -8.50 -3.00
CA SER A 120 -7.00 -8.01 -4.25
C SER A 120 -6.38 -9.12 -5.07
N GLU A 121 -6.28 -8.91 -6.37
CA GLU A 121 -5.52 -9.76 -7.28
C GLU A 121 -4.20 -9.07 -7.67
N PHE A 122 -3.15 -9.86 -7.85
CA PHE A 122 -1.89 -9.36 -8.38
C PHE A 122 -2.04 -8.90 -9.84
N VAL A 123 -1.40 -7.77 -10.18
CA VAL A 123 -1.31 -7.25 -11.55
C VAL A 123 0.12 -7.41 -12.07
N GLU A 124 1.09 -6.81 -11.39
CA GLU A 124 2.50 -6.85 -11.80
C GLU A 124 3.46 -6.56 -10.63
N PHE A 125 4.74 -6.86 -10.84
CA PHE A 125 5.82 -6.33 -10.02
C PHE A 125 6.32 -5.01 -10.63
N PRO A 126 6.03 -3.85 -10.03
CA PRO A 126 6.60 -2.58 -10.47
C PRO A 126 8.09 -2.49 -10.09
N ALA A 127 8.72 -1.36 -10.43
CA ALA A 127 10.01 -0.99 -9.89
C ALA A 127 9.99 -1.06 -8.35
N GLN A 128 10.90 -1.84 -7.78
CA GLN A 128 10.90 -2.10 -6.35
C GLN A 128 11.25 -0.85 -5.57
N VAL A 129 10.42 -0.54 -4.58
CA VAL A 129 10.65 0.52 -3.61
C VAL A 129 11.15 -0.14 -2.33
N PRO A 130 12.25 0.34 -1.72
CA PRO A 130 12.74 -0.22 -0.46
C PRO A 130 11.63 -0.34 0.59
N ARG A 131 11.75 -1.28 1.52
CA ARG A 131 10.83 -1.29 2.66
C ARG A 131 11.05 -0.02 3.48
N GLY A 132 9.95 0.64 3.86
CA GLY A 132 10.02 1.76 4.79
C GLY A 132 10.51 1.31 6.17
N GLY A 133 11.30 2.17 6.82
CA GLY A 133 11.78 1.96 8.18
C GLY A 133 11.02 2.81 9.20
N LEU A 134 11.53 2.83 10.43
CA LEU A 134 11.05 3.79 11.43
C LEU A 134 11.31 5.22 10.94
N ALA A 135 10.31 6.08 11.10
CA ALA A 135 10.42 7.48 10.76
C ALA A 135 11.25 8.26 11.79
N ASN A 136 11.38 7.74 13.01
CA ASN A 136 12.14 8.40 14.07
C ASN A 136 13.12 7.43 14.73
N ARG A 137 14.28 7.96 15.09
CA ARG A 137 15.31 7.30 15.91
C ARG A 137 15.25 7.89 17.32
N MET A 138 15.29 7.05 18.35
CA MET A 138 15.43 7.50 19.74
C MET A 138 16.85 8.01 20.03
N ILE A 139 16.95 9.11 20.76
CA ILE A 139 18.19 9.71 21.26
C ILE A 139 18.16 9.65 22.80
N PRO A 140 18.77 8.63 23.43
CA PRO A 140 18.66 8.44 24.88
C PRO A 140 19.23 9.60 25.71
N ASN A 141 20.34 10.20 25.29
CA ASN A 141 21.05 11.27 26.00
C ASN A 141 20.70 12.69 25.50
N TRP A 142 19.51 12.86 24.93
CA TRP A 142 19.07 14.11 24.30
C TRP A 142 19.19 15.36 25.20
N ARG A 143 18.98 15.23 26.52
CA ARG A 143 19.13 16.33 27.48
C ARG A 143 20.58 16.82 27.58
N GLU A 144 21.54 15.89 27.59
CA GLU A 144 22.97 16.21 27.61
C GLU A 144 23.41 16.89 26.31
N LEU A 145 22.78 16.51 25.20
CA LEU A 145 22.98 17.13 23.89
C LEU A 145 22.22 18.46 23.71
N GLY A 146 21.50 18.94 24.74
CA GLY A 146 20.75 20.19 24.69
C GLY A 146 19.57 20.18 23.70
N LEU A 147 19.09 18.99 23.31
CA LEU A 147 17.97 18.85 22.38
C LEU A 147 16.64 19.09 23.10
N ARG A 148 15.57 19.38 22.34
CA ARG A 148 14.22 19.61 22.88
C ARG A 148 13.44 18.31 23.12
N ASN A 149 13.76 17.26 22.40
CA ASN A 149 13.06 15.98 22.42
C ASN A 149 14.05 14.82 22.29
N ASN A 150 13.59 13.63 22.65
CA ASN A 150 14.37 12.39 22.68
C ASN A 150 14.30 11.59 21.38
N TYR A 151 13.92 12.22 20.27
CA TYR A 151 13.81 11.58 18.98
C TYR A 151 14.23 12.52 17.86
N GLU A 152 14.81 11.94 16.83
CA GLU A 152 15.18 12.63 15.59
C GLU A 152 14.53 11.94 14.41
N ARG A 153 14.14 12.76 13.43
CA ARG A 153 13.58 12.27 12.18
C ARG A 153 14.65 11.54 11.36
N VAL A 154 14.38 10.29 11.00
CA VAL A 154 15.17 9.58 10.00
C VAL A 154 14.62 9.98 8.63
N GLU A 155 15.45 10.58 7.79
CA GLU A 155 15.03 10.94 6.43
C GLU A 155 15.08 9.71 5.52
N PRO A 156 14.06 9.49 4.66
CA PRO A 156 14.15 8.46 3.65
C PRO A 156 15.25 8.82 2.63
N PRO A 157 15.77 7.86 1.85
CA PRO A 157 16.77 8.13 0.84
C PRO A 157 16.36 9.26 -0.12
N ALA A 158 17.34 10.02 -0.60
CA ALA A 158 17.09 11.11 -1.55
C ALA A 158 16.28 10.61 -2.76
N GLY A 159 15.25 11.37 -3.16
CA GLY A 159 14.32 11.00 -4.24
C GLY A 159 13.20 10.02 -3.86
N MET A 160 13.15 9.56 -2.60
CA MET A 160 12.10 8.65 -2.12
C MET A 160 11.07 9.32 -1.21
N ARG A 161 11.29 10.57 -0.78
CA ARG A 161 10.38 11.31 0.12
C ARG A 161 8.95 11.32 -0.37
N ASP A 162 8.75 11.54 -1.67
CA ASP A 162 7.41 11.64 -2.25
C ASP A 162 6.70 10.28 -2.36
N ARG A 163 7.41 9.17 -2.17
CA ARG A 163 6.85 7.82 -2.22
C ARG A 163 6.29 7.34 -0.89
N TYR A 164 6.64 7.96 0.22
CA TYR A 164 6.20 7.51 1.55
C TYR A 164 5.35 8.55 2.29
N LEU A 165 4.46 8.06 3.15
CA LEU A 165 3.90 8.82 4.25
C LEU A 165 4.38 8.23 5.56
N VAL A 166 4.27 9.03 6.61
CA VAL A 166 4.65 8.64 7.96
C VAL A 166 3.37 8.27 8.66
N VAL A 167 3.25 7.00 9.01
CA VAL A 167 2.07 6.41 9.61
C VAL A 167 2.49 5.76 10.91
N GLN A 168 1.94 6.25 12.03
CA GLN A 168 2.25 5.75 13.38
C GLN A 168 3.75 5.59 13.65
N GLY A 169 4.56 6.55 13.18
CA GLY A 169 6.01 6.55 13.40
C GLY A 169 6.83 5.67 12.46
N SER A 170 6.23 5.08 11.42
CA SER A 170 6.92 4.31 10.37
C SER A 170 6.69 4.95 9.00
N TYR A 171 7.65 4.82 8.09
CA TYR A 171 7.44 5.14 6.67
C TYR A 171 6.67 4.00 6.01
N LEU A 172 5.54 4.34 5.39
CA LEU A 172 4.73 3.42 4.60
C LEU A 172 4.58 3.97 3.18
N LEU A 173 4.65 3.08 2.18
CA LEU A 173 4.50 3.44 0.77
C LEU A 173 3.13 4.08 0.56
N LYS A 174 3.05 5.25 -0.09
CA LYS A 174 1.78 5.90 -0.43
C LYS A 174 0.93 4.98 -1.30
N CYS A 175 -0.36 4.91 -0.99
CA CYS A 175 -1.33 4.31 -1.89
C CYS A 175 -1.45 5.22 -3.13
N THR A 176 -0.87 4.79 -4.26
CA THR A 176 -1.09 5.40 -5.57
C THR A 176 -2.00 4.49 -6.40
N PRO A 177 -3.28 4.86 -6.60
CA PRO A 177 -4.21 4.16 -7.50
C PRO A 177 -3.92 4.42 -8.99
#